data_AF-A0A2U0HB46-F1
#
_entry.id   AF-A0A2U0HB46-F1
#
_cell.length_a   1.000
_cell.length_b   1.000
_cell.length_c   1.000
_cell.angle_alpha   90.00
_cell.angle_beta   90.00
_cell.angle_gamma   90.00
#
_symmetry.space_group_name_H-M   'P 1'
#
loop_
_entity.id
_entity.type
_entity.pdbx_description
1 polymer ?
#
loop_
_entity_poly.entity_id
_entity_poly.type
_entity_poly.pdbx_seq_one_letter_code
_entity_poly.pdbx_strand_id
1 'polypeptide(L)'
;MSPKLGSMVSPFDVSLLRRGDLADEGIGSHALDRMVASSELRRVRPGVYVRDEDVRMLTPEGRIVVRARALCAVSRVAPVFSHLTAAAILGLPVYGWHAVTLDAILSPERPGAAAGVVRHRGQLAAGDVVGVGDLTCTSLVRTVADIARTAGFTPAVCAVDAALRQVAHPKQGTYLTDRAEAFRETAREVVGRSAHGRTRAQRALAFADGRAQLPGESVSRILLAELGFARPSLQVRVEGPRGEDYFVDIGLDDVNSFGEFDGESKYTDEALRSGRTVEQVLLAEKQREDWIRGRTQRRFARWGWAHIRSARDLGARLISFGIVPPR
;
A
#
# COMPACT_ATOMS: atom_id res chain seq x y z
N MET A 1 -5.42 6.58 -22.25
CA MET A 1 -5.12 5.20 -22.66
C MET A 1 -4.10 4.66 -21.66
N SER A 2 -4.58 3.86 -20.72
CA SER A 2 -3.74 3.28 -19.66
C SER A 2 -2.69 2.35 -20.30
N PRO A 3 -1.41 2.44 -19.90
CA PRO A 3 -0.41 1.47 -20.34
C PRO A 3 -0.84 0.08 -19.84
N LYS A 4 -0.92 -0.89 -20.74
CA LYS A 4 -1.16 -2.30 -20.40
C LYS A 4 0.00 -2.75 -19.51
N LEU A 5 -0.31 -3.04 -18.23
CA LEU A 5 0.59 -3.72 -17.32
C LEU A 5 1.01 -5.05 -17.96
N GLY A 6 2.32 -5.34 -17.99
CA GLY A 6 2.81 -6.70 -18.19
C GLY A 6 2.12 -7.62 -17.18
N SER A 7 1.72 -8.82 -17.60
CA SER A 7 0.72 -9.67 -16.95
C SER A 7 1.07 -10.08 -15.51
N MET A 8 0.91 -9.17 -14.55
CA MET A 8 0.64 -9.52 -13.17
C MET A 8 -0.80 -10.03 -13.14
N VAL A 9 -0.99 -11.30 -12.80
CA VAL A 9 -2.32 -11.87 -12.57
C VAL A 9 -3.02 -11.00 -11.54
N SER A 10 -4.13 -10.37 -11.95
CA SER A 10 -4.97 -9.63 -10.99
C SER A 10 -5.39 -10.59 -9.89
N PRO A 11 -5.29 -10.22 -8.61
CA PRO A 11 -5.72 -11.11 -7.53
C PRO A 11 -7.23 -11.43 -7.60
N PHE A 12 -8.02 -10.62 -8.31
CA PHE A 12 -9.43 -10.86 -8.59
C PHE A 12 -9.66 -11.89 -9.71
N ASP A 13 -8.66 -12.15 -10.55
CA ASP A 13 -8.75 -13.10 -11.68
C ASP A 13 -8.18 -14.47 -11.32
N VAL A 14 -7.50 -14.60 -10.17
CA VAL A 14 -6.98 -15.89 -9.68
C VAL A 14 -8.13 -16.90 -9.53
N SER A 15 -8.00 -18.06 -10.16
CA SER A 15 -9.03 -19.11 -10.09
C SER A 15 -9.04 -19.75 -8.70
N LEU A 16 -10.22 -19.78 -8.06
CA LEU A 16 -10.44 -20.49 -6.81
C LEU A 16 -11.00 -21.87 -7.10
N LEU A 17 -10.26 -22.91 -6.72
CA LEU A 17 -10.66 -24.31 -6.91
C LEU A 17 -11.27 -24.82 -5.61
N ARG A 18 -12.58 -25.11 -5.60
CA ARG A 18 -13.22 -25.68 -4.41
C ARG A 18 -13.06 -27.19 -4.42
N ARG A 19 -12.94 -27.78 -3.23
CA ARG A 19 -12.86 -29.23 -3.07
C ARG A 19 -14.05 -29.97 -3.71
N GLY A 20 -15.25 -29.39 -3.63
CA GLY A 20 -16.46 -29.98 -4.23
C GLY A 20 -16.30 -30.07 -5.75
N ASP A 21 -16.04 -28.93 -6.39
CA ASP A 21 -15.84 -28.83 -7.85
C ASP A 21 -14.73 -29.78 -8.35
N LEU A 22 -13.60 -29.85 -7.63
CA LEU A 22 -12.51 -30.79 -7.96
C LEU A 22 -12.94 -32.26 -7.82
N ALA A 23 -13.76 -32.58 -6.82
CA ALA A 23 -14.27 -33.94 -6.63
C ALA A 23 -15.24 -34.32 -7.75
N ASP A 24 -16.08 -33.38 -8.20
CA ASP A 24 -16.99 -33.57 -9.34
C ASP A 24 -16.22 -33.77 -10.66
N GLU A 25 -15.02 -33.18 -10.77
CA GLU A 25 -14.05 -33.42 -11.85
C GLU A 25 -13.23 -34.72 -11.70
N GLY A 26 -13.51 -35.53 -10.66
CA GLY A 26 -12.85 -36.81 -10.42
C GLY A 26 -11.52 -36.72 -9.64
N ILE A 27 -11.14 -35.54 -9.16
CA ILE A 27 -9.94 -35.34 -8.33
C ILE A 27 -10.27 -35.67 -6.87
N GLY A 28 -9.99 -36.92 -6.50
CA GLY A 28 -10.17 -37.41 -5.12
C GLY A 28 -9.17 -36.81 -4.11
N SER A 29 -9.45 -36.99 -2.82
CA SER A 29 -8.65 -36.41 -1.73
C SER A 29 -7.16 -36.76 -1.78
N HIS A 30 -6.81 -38.01 -2.12
CA HIS A 30 -5.40 -38.42 -2.27
C HIS A 30 -4.69 -37.73 -3.43
N ALA A 31 -5.38 -37.47 -4.55
CA ALA A 31 -4.80 -36.72 -5.65
C ALA A 31 -4.58 -35.25 -5.25
N LEU A 32 -5.56 -34.66 -4.58
CA LEU A 32 -5.49 -33.29 -4.06
C LEU A 32 -4.33 -33.10 -3.06
N ASP A 33 -4.13 -34.03 -2.13
CA ASP A 33 -3.03 -33.98 -1.17
C ASP A 33 -1.66 -34.09 -1.87
N ARG A 34 -1.56 -34.92 -2.93
CA ARG A 34 -0.35 -34.99 -3.77
C ARG A 34 -0.08 -33.67 -4.49
N MET A 35 -1.11 -33.05 -5.10
CA MET A 35 -0.97 -31.76 -5.80
C MET A 35 -0.54 -30.63 -4.84
N VAL A 36 -0.98 -30.68 -3.58
CA VAL A 36 -0.52 -29.75 -2.54
C VAL A 36 0.93 -30.04 -2.15
N ALA A 37 1.28 -31.31 -1.95
CA ALA A 37 2.64 -31.72 -1.60
C ALA A 37 3.66 -31.39 -2.70
N SER A 38 3.26 -31.47 -3.98
CA SER A 38 4.09 -31.10 -5.14
C SER A 38 4.15 -29.59 -5.42
N SER A 39 3.46 -28.76 -4.63
CA SER A 39 3.33 -27.31 -4.87
C SER A 39 2.69 -26.95 -6.22
N GLU A 40 1.86 -27.83 -6.77
CA GLU A 40 0.99 -27.51 -7.90
C GLU A 40 -0.20 -26.68 -7.42
N LEU A 41 -0.80 -27.09 -6.29
CA LEU A 41 -1.86 -26.37 -5.63
C LEU A 41 -1.42 -25.85 -4.26
N ARG A 42 -1.90 -24.67 -3.90
CA ARG A 42 -1.80 -24.12 -2.55
C ARG A 42 -3.16 -24.07 -1.90
N ARG A 43 -3.28 -24.62 -0.69
CA ARG A 43 -4.47 -24.46 0.14
C ARG A 43 -4.52 -23.05 0.73
N VAL A 44 -5.54 -22.27 0.37
CA VAL A 44 -5.74 -20.90 0.86
C VAL A 44 -6.63 -20.88 2.09
N ARG A 45 -7.63 -21.75 2.11
CA ARG A 45 -8.62 -21.92 3.19
C ARG A 45 -9.07 -23.39 3.23
N PRO A 46 -9.65 -23.92 4.33
CA PRO A 46 -10.30 -25.21 4.28
C PRO A 46 -11.31 -25.33 3.13
N GLY A 47 -11.07 -26.31 2.25
CA GLY A 47 -11.90 -26.58 1.08
C GLY A 47 -11.65 -25.69 -0.14
N VAL A 48 -10.69 -24.75 -0.10
CA VAL A 48 -10.39 -23.83 -1.22
C VAL A 48 -8.89 -23.81 -1.52
N TYR A 49 -8.59 -24.00 -2.79
CA TYR A 49 -7.24 -24.11 -3.34
C TYR A 49 -7.05 -23.13 -4.48
N VAL A 50 -5.80 -22.83 -4.80
CA VAL A 50 -5.37 -22.02 -5.95
C VAL A 50 -4.15 -22.71 -6.55
N ARG A 51 -3.88 -22.46 -7.84
CA ARG A 51 -2.59 -22.87 -8.40
C ARG A 51 -1.48 -22.06 -7.75
N ASP A 52 -0.36 -22.71 -7.44
CA ASP A 52 0.72 -22.03 -6.73
C ASP A 52 1.38 -20.95 -7.61
N GLU A 53 1.45 -21.18 -8.93
CA GLU A 53 1.96 -20.21 -9.91
C GLU A 53 1.16 -18.89 -9.90
N ASP A 54 -0.17 -18.97 -9.79
CA ASP A 54 -1.06 -17.80 -9.81
C ASP A 54 -0.88 -16.89 -8.59
N VAL A 55 -0.32 -17.41 -7.49
CA VAL A 55 -0.14 -16.68 -6.23
C VAL A 55 1.30 -16.38 -5.86
N ARG A 56 2.28 -17.09 -6.44
CA ARG A 56 3.71 -16.86 -6.21
C ARG A 56 4.10 -15.41 -6.50
N MET A 57 3.61 -14.88 -7.61
CA MET A 57 3.93 -13.54 -8.11
C MET A 57 3.05 -12.42 -7.53
N LEU A 58 2.06 -12.76 -6.68
CA LEU A 58 1.22 -11.75 -6.06
C LEU A 58 1.98 -10.97 -4.98
N THR A 59 1.70 -9.68 -4.93
CA THR A 59 2.06 -8.81 -3.81
C THR A 59 1.43 -9.31 -2.50
N PRO A 60 1.95 -8.90 -1.32
CA PRO A 60 1.32 -9.20 -0.04
C PRO A 60 -0.18 -8.84 -0.02
N GLU A 61 -0.57 -7.70 -0.57
CA GLU A 61 -1.96 -7.25 -0.71
C GLU A 61 -2.77 -8.16 -1.64
N GLY A 62 -2.20 -8.56 -2.78
CA GLY A 62 -2.84 -9.50 -3.70
C GLY A 62 -3.15 -10.84 -3.03
N ARG A 63 -2.24 -11.35 -2.19
CA ARG A 63 -2.47 -12.56 -1.39
C ARG A 63 -3.61 -12.36 -0.37
N ILE A 64 -3.73 -11.17 0.23
CA ILE A 64 -4.85 -10.85 1.13
C ILE A 64 -6.17 -10.88 0.35
N VAL A 65 -6.21 -10.30 -0.86
CA VAL A 65 -7.40 -10.31 -1.73
C VAL A 65 -7.82 -11.74 -2.08
N VAL A 66 -6.89 -12.59 -2.52
CA VAL A 66 -7.20 -14.02 -2.82
C VAL A 66 -7.77 -14.74 -1.60
N ARG A 67 -7.24 -14.46 -0.40
CA ARG A 67 -7.76 -15.04 0.85
C ARG A 67 -9.14 -14.53 1.21
N ALA A 68 -9.42 -13.25 0.97
CA ALA A 68 -10.74 -12.65 1.13
C ALA A 68 -11.76 -13.30 0.18
N ARG A 69 -11.40 -13.50 -1.09
CA ARG A 69 -12.22 -14.22 -2.08
C ARG A 69 -12.50 -15.65 -1.66
N ALA A 70 -11.48 -16.37 -1.18
CA ALA A 70 -11.65 -17.72 -0.64
C ALA A 70 -12.59 -17.79 0.57
N LEU A 71 -12.58 -16.78 1.45
CA LEU A 71 -13.55 -16.69 2.55
C LEU A 71 -14.97 -16.41 2.04
N CYS A 72 -15.12 -15.51 1.06
CA CYS A 72 -16.40 -15.18 0.45
C CYS A 72 -17.03 -16.43 -0.19
N ALA A 73 -16.25 -17.17 -0.96
CA ALA A 73 -16.65 -18.38 -1.67
C ALA A 73 -17.29 -19.45 -0.76
N VAL A 74 -16.79 -19.62 0.48
CA VAL A 74 -17.30 -20.63 1.43
C VAL A 74 -18.25 -20.07 2.47
N SER A 75 -18.57 -18.77 2.42
CA SER A 75 -19.47 -18.14 3.38
C SER A 75 -20.91 -18.18 2.88
N ARG A 76 -21.85 -18.68 3.72
CA ARG A 76 -23.29 -18.60 3.43
C ARG A 76 -23.79 -17.16 3.30
N VAL A 77 -23.26 -16.28 4.14
CA VAL A 77 -23.49 -14.83 4.09
C VAL A 77 -22.14 -14.15 3.86
N ALA A 78 -22.02 -13.44 2.73
CA ALA A 78 -20.79 -12.76 2.35
C ALA A 78 -20.39 -11.72 3.42
N PRO A 79 -19.12 -11.70 3.86
CA PRO A 79 -18.65 -10.70 4.81
C PRO A 79 -18.47 -9.33 4.13
N VAL A 80 -18.64 -8.25 4.90
CA VAL A 80 -18.14 -6.92 4.51
C VAL A 80 -16.73 -6.78 5.06
N PHE A 81 -15.73 -6.79 4.20
CA PHE A 81 -14.34 -6.61 4.60
C PHE A 81 -14.08 -5.18 5.07
N SER A 82 -13.18 -5.01 6.04
CA SER A 82 -12.86 -3.70 6.63
C SER A 82 -11.37 -3.58 6.87
N HIS A 83 -10.93 -2.42 7.40
CA HIS A 83 -9.55 -2.19 7.84
C HIS A 83 -8.53 -2.63 6.78
N LEU A 84 -7.54 -3.45 7.15
CA LEU A 84 -6.42 -3.79 6.29
C LEU A 84 -6.81 -4.75 5.16
N THR A 85 -7.85 -5.56 5.36
CA THR A 85 -8.40 -6.37 4.26
C THR A 85 -9.11 -5.49 3.23
N ALA A 86 -9.91 -4.51 3.66
CA ALA A 86 -10.50 -3.53 2.74
C ALA A 86 -9.44 -2.66 2.06
N ALA A 87 -8.36 -2.27 2.77
CA ALA A 87 -7.25 -1.54 2.18
C ALA A 87 -6.63 -2.32 1.01
N ALA A 88 -6.31 -3.61 1.20
CA ALA A 88 -5.79 -4.45 0.13
C ALA A 88 -6.77 -4.55 -1.07
N ILE A 89 -8.07 -4.72 -0.81
CA ILE A 89 -9.12 -4.77 -1.83
C ILE A 89 -9.20 -3.46 -2.62
N LEU A 90 -9.05 -2.31 -1.95
CA LEU A 90 -9.06 -0.97 -2.54
C LEU A 90 -7.72 -0.55 -3.16
N GLY A 91 -6.73 -1.44 -3.21
CA GLY A 91 -5.40 -1.16 -3.76
C GLY A 91 -4.55 -0.21 -2.91
N LEU A 92 -4.80 -0.15 -1.59
CA LEU A 92 -3.97 0.56 -0.63
C LEU A 92 -2.89 -0.37 -0.05
N PRO A 93 -1.69 0.15 0.29
CA PRO A 93 -0.63 -0.66 0.86
C PRO A 93 -0.97 -1.11 2.28
N VAL A 94 -0.56 -2.33 2.63
CA VAL A 94 -0.75 -2.91 3.98
C VAL A 94 0.61 -2.97 4.68
N TYR A 95 1.09 -1.79 5.10
CA TYR A 95 2.42 -1.64 5.70
C TYR A 95 2.52 -2.20 7.13
N GLY A 96 3.60 -2.93 7.41
CA GLY A 96 3.94 -3.41 8.75
C GLY A 96 3.00 -4.49 9.29
N TRP A 97 2.18 -5.11 8.43
CA TRP A 97 1.24 -6.14 8.84
C TRP A 97 1.68 -7.52 8.40
N HIS A 98 1.86 -8.39 9.40
CA HIS A 98 2.25 -9.79 9.23
C HIS A 98 1.12 -10.75 9.60
N ALA A 99 -0.03 -10.23 10.03
CA ALA A 99 -1.12 -11.05 10.53
C ALA A 99 -1.75 -11.85 9.38
N VAL A 100 -1.95 -13.14 9.64
CA VAL A 100 -2.59 -14.08 8.72
C VAL A 100 -4.12 -13.94 8.79
N THR A 101 -4.67 -12.87 9.38
CA THR A 101 -6.12 -12.73 9.59
C THR A 101 -6.77 -11.75 8.62
N LEU A 102 -8.04 -11.98 8.30
CA LEU A 102 -8.87 -11.07 7.51
C LEU A 102 -9.76 -10.24 8.42
N ASP A 103 -9.84 -8.94 8.19
CA ASP A 103 -10.67 -8.00 8.94
C ASP A 103 -12.04 -7.87 8.28
N ALA A 104 -13.10 -8.12 9.03
CA ALA A 104 -14.47 -7.99 8.53
C ALA A 104 -15.43 -7.45 9.58
N ILE A 105 -16.42 -6.68 9.12
CA ILE A 105 -17.61 -6.32 9.90
C ILE A 105 -18.66 -7.37 9.57
N LEU A 106 -18.99 -8.22 10.55
CA LEU A 106 -19.93 -9.33 10.38
C LEU A 106 -21.29 -8.99 10.99
N SER A 107 -22.38 -9.33 10.26
CA SER A 107 -23.76 -9.24 10.74
C SER A 107 -23.93 -9.88 12.13
N PRO A 108 -24.74 -9.30 13.03
CA PRO A 108 -25.11 -9.90 14.32
C PRO A 108 -25.60 -11.35 14.20
N GLU A 109 -26.25 -11.70 13.08
CA GLU A 109 -26.78 -13.04 12.75
C GLU A 109 -25.69 -14.12 12.60
N ARG A 110 -24.41 -13.74 12.62
CA ARG A 110 -23.27 -14.66 12.62
C ARG A 110 -22.69 -14.75 14.05
N PRO A 111 -22.88 -15.86 14.78
CA PRO A 111 -22.47 -15.94 16.19
C PRO A 111 -20.96 -16.11 16.43
N GLY A 112 -20.14 -16.33 15.39
CA GLY A 112 -18.69 -16.56 15.57
C GLY A 112 -17.81 -16.00 14.45
N ALA A 113 -16.58 -15.61 14.81
CA ALA A 113 -15.54 -15.32 13.84
C ALA A 113 -15.08 -16.63 13.19
N ALA A 114 -15.04 -16.69 11.86
CA ALA A 114 -14.48 -17.84 11.18
C ALA A 114 -12.97 -17.91 11.47
N ALA A 115 -12.37 -19.12 11.49
CA ALA A 115 -10.93 -19.26 11.67
C ALA A 115 -10.16 -18.36 10.67
N GLY A 116 -9.20 -17.59 11.20
CA GLY A 116 -8.44 -16.60 10.44
C GLY A 116 -9.18 -15.30 10.12
N VAL A 117 -10.26 -14.96 10.83
CA VAL A 117 -11.02 -13.72 10.64
C VAL A 117 -11.10 -12.95 11.95
N VAL A 118 -10.76 -11.66 11.93
CA VAL A 118 -11.00 -10.71 13.01
C VAL A 118 -12.34 -10.03 12.75
N ARG A 119 -13.26 -10.16 13.70
CA ARG A 119 -14.57 -9.50 13.64
C ARG A 119 -14.51 -8.15 14.30
N HIS A 120 -14.79 -7.11 13.51
CA HIS A 120 -15.02 -5.77 14.00
C HIS A 120 -16.50 -5.52 14.23
N ARG A 121 -16.81 -4.70 15.25
CA ARG A 121 -18.16 -4.20 15.50
C ARG A 121 -18.23 -2.75 15.04
N GLY A 122 -19.26 -2.40 14.29
CA GLY A 122 -19.51 -1.03 13.87
C GLY A 122 -20.75 -0.97 12.99
N GLN A 123 -21.49 0.12 13.10
CA GLN A 123 -22.58 0.41 12.17
C GLN A 123 -22.00 0.75 10.80
N LEU A 124 -22.65 0.27 9.75
CA LEU A 124 -22.34 0.58 8.36
C LEU A 124 -23.51 1.39 7.80
N ALA A 125 -23.26 2.64 7.43
CA ALA A 125 -24.22 3.41 6.63
C ALA A 125 -24.16 2.94 5.17
N ALA A 126 -25.18 3.24 4.37
CA ALA A 126 -25.22 2.81 2.96
C ALA A 126 -23.99 3.27 2.15
N GLY A 127 -23.47 4.49 2.41
CA GLY A 127 -22.25 5.01 1.76
C GLY A 127 -20.93 4.48 2.34
N ASP A 128 -20.96 3.68 3.40
CA ASP A 128 -19.76 3.12 4.01
C ASP A 128 -19.33 1.81 3.31
N VAL A 129 -20.08 1.30 2.34
CA VAL A 129 -19.87 -0.03 1.73
C VAL A 129 -19.80 0.08 0.21
N VAL A 130 -18.83 -0.60 -0.39
CA VAL A 130 -18.61 -0.65 -1.84
C VAL A 130 -18.31 -2.07 -2.31
N GLY A 131 -18.66 -2.38 -3.56
CA GLY A 131 -18.28 -3.61 -4.25
C GLY A 131 -17.00 -3.41 -5.06
N VAL A 132 -16.09 -4.38 -5.01
CA VAL A 132 -14.86 -4.42 -5.82
C VAL A 132 -14.64 -5.86 -6.28
N GLY A 133 -14.77 -6.12 -7.58
CA GLY A 133 -14.78 -7.49 -8.11
C GLY A 133 -15.92 -8.31 -7.51
N ASP A 134 -15.60 -9.48 -6.97
CA ASP A 134 -16.51 -10.40 -6.28
C ASP A 134 -16.58 -10.16 -4.74
N LEU A 135 -16.02 -9.04 -4.26
CA LEU A 135 -15.94 -8.73 -2.84
C LEU A 135 -16.73 -7.47 -2.47
N THR A 136 -17.19 -7.44 -1.22
CA THR A 136 -17.78 -6.26 -0.58
C THR A 136 -16.90 -5.78 0.55
N CYS A 137 -16.58 -4.49 0.59
CA CYS A 137 -15.72 -3.91 1.62
C CYS A 137 -16.15 -2.50 2.03
N THR A 138 -15.54 -1.97 3.08
CA THR A 138 -15.77 -0.58 3.48
C THR A 138 -15.26 0.39 2.42
N SER A 139 -15.95 1.51 2.21
CA SER A 139 -15.54 2.57 1.27
C SER A 139 -14.15 3.12 1.62
N LEU A 140 -13.50 3.82 0.69
CA LEU A 140 -12.14 4.33 0.88
C LEU A 140 -12.00 5.18 2.15
N VAL A 141 -12.91 6.15 2.33
CA VAL A 141 -12.94 7.03 3.52
C VAL A 141 -13.15 6.22 4.80
N ARG A 142 -14.11 5.28 4.78
CA ARG A 142 -14.40 4.45 5.94
C ARG A 142 -13.20 3.57 6.32
N THR A 143 -12.58 2.95 5.32
CA THR A 143 -11.40 2.09 5.48
C THR A 143 -10.25 2.84 6.13
N VAL A 144 -9.89 4.03 5.64
CA VAL A 144 -8.78 4.80 6.25
C VAL A 144 -9.13 5.32 7.63
N ALA A 145 -10.39 5.70 7.89
CA ALA A 145 -10.83 6.11 9.22
C ALA A 145 -10.72 4.95 10.24
N ASP A 146 -11.12 3.74 9.84
CA ASP A 146 -11.02 2.54 10.66
C ASP A 146 -9.56 2.17 10.95
N ILE A 147 -8.68 2.18 9.93
CA ILE A 147 -7.24 1.96 10.11
C ILE A 147 -6.63 3.03 11.01
N ALA A 148 -6.90 4.31 10.76
CA ALA A 148 -6.34 5.41 11.52
C ALA A 148 -6.77 5.41 13.00
N ARG A 149 -7.96 4.86 13.30
CA ARG A 149 -8.45 4.70 14.68
C ARG A 149 -7.88 3.51 15.41
N THR A 150 -7.39 2.48 14.73
CA THR A 150 -7.04 1.18 15.33
C THR A 150 -5.56 0.81 15.19
N ALA A 151 -4.94 1.08 14.04
CA ALA A 151 -3.54 0.76 13.75
C ALA A 151 -2.54 1.69 14.48
N GLY A 152 -1.25 1.36 14.38
CA GLY A 152 -0.17 2.26 14.77
C GLY A 152 -0.08 3.49 13.85
N PHE A 153 0.65 4.53 14.28
CA PHE A 153 0.76 5.79 13.55
C PHE A 153 1.32 5.60 12.13
N THR A 154 2.39 4.81 11.97
CA THR A 154 3.04 4.59 10.67
C THR A 154 2.14 3.87 9.65
N PRO A 155 1.54 2.69 9.94
CA PRO A 155 0.59 2.09 9.01
C PRO A 155 -0.61 2.99 8.66
N ALA A 156 -1.10 3.76 9.63
CA ALA A 156 -2.18 4.72 9.41
C ALA A 156 -1.79 5.82 8.42
N VAL A 157 -0.61 6.45 8.58
CA VAL A 157 -0.11 7.46 7.64
C VAL A 157 0.08 6.85 6.26
N CYS A 158 0.69 5.68 6.13
CA CYS A 158 0.86 5.02 4.82
C CYS A 158 -0.49 4.77 4.10
N ALA A 159 -1.51 4.33 4.83
CA ALA A 159 -2.84 4.09 4.26
C ALA A 159 -3.54 5.41 3.85
N VAL A 160 -3.44 6.45 4.69
CA VAL A 160 -4.03 7.77 4.39
C VAL A 160 -3.30 8.46 3.23
N ASP A 161 -1.97 8.42 3.18
CA ASP A 161 -1.17 8.94 2.06
C ASP A 161 -1.59 8.29 0.74
N ALA A 162 -1.72 6.96 0.73
CA ALA A 162 -2.16 6.23 -0.46
C ALA A 162 -3.59 6.59 -0.88
N ALA A 163 -4.52 6.73 0.06
CA ALA A 163 -5.89 7.14 -0.25
C ALA A 163 -5.94 8.58 -0.80
N LEU A 164 -5.21 9.51 -0.18
CA LEU A 164 -5.07 10.88 -0.67
C LEU A 164 -4.46 10.91 -2.08
N ARG A 165 -3.48 10.07 -2.36
CA ARG A 165 -2.89 9.93 -3.69
C ARG A 165 -3.94 9.50 -4.73
N GLN A 166 -4.72 8.46 -4.43
CA GLN A 166 -5.77 7.97 -5.34
C GLN A 166 -6.80 9.06 -5.69
N VAL A 167 -7.18 9.93 -4.74
CA VAL A 167 -8.24 10.94 -4.95
C VAL A 167 -7.73 12.30 -5.45
N ALA A 168 -6.50 12.67 -5.12
CA ALA A 168 -5.98 14.02 -5.32
C ALA A 168 -4.72 14.10 -6.21
N HIS A 169 -4.12 12.98 -6.62
CA HIS A 169 -2.91 12.97 -7.44
C HIS A 169 -3.13 12.26 -8.78
N PRO A 170 -3.83 12.91 -9.75
CA PRO A 170 -4.26 12.27 -10.99
C PRO A 170 -3.10 11.94 -11.95
N LYS A 171 -2.00 12.68 -11.87
CA LYS A 171 -0.78 12.46 -12.68
C LYS A 171 0.43 13.07 -11.96
N GLN A 172 1.62 12.63 -12.33
CA GLN A 172 2.87 13.17 -11.81
C GLN A 172 2.97 14.69 -12.04
N GLY A 173 3.46 15.41 -11.04
CA GLY A 173 3.55 16.87 -11.05
C GLY A 173 2.22 17.60 -10.81
N THR A 174 1.12 16.91 -10.49
CA THR A 174 -0.17 17.54 -10.17
C THR A 174 -0.72 17.02 -8.85
N TYR A 175 -1.05 17.94 -7.93
CA TYR A 175 -1.75 17.63 -6.68
C TYR A 175 -2.94 18.57 -6.48
N LEU A 176 -4.14 17.99 -6.41
CA LEU A 176 -5.40 18.71 -6.29
C LEU A 176 -5.72 18.94 -4.80
N THR A 177 -5.18 20.02 -4.23
CA THR A 177 -5.31 20.34 -2.80
C THR A 177 -6.77 20.36 -2.33
N ASP A 178 -7.68 20.92 -3.12
CA ASP A 178 -9.11 20.98 -2.75
C ASP A 178 -9.73 19.58 -2.60
N ARG A 179 -9.36 18.64 -3.48
CA ARG A 179 -9.83 17.24 -3.37
C ARG A 179 -9.23 16.53 -2.16
N ALA A 180 -7.96 16.83 -1.85
CA ALA A 180 -7.30 16.28 -0.68
C ALA A 180 -7.96 16.78 0.61
N GLU A 181 -8.27 18.08 0.71
CA GLU A 181 -8.95 18.64 1.88
C GLU A 181 -10.39 18.15 2.02
N ALA A 182 -11.15 18.08 0.92
CA ALA A 182 -12.49 17.50 0.95
C ALA A 182 -12.48 16.05 1.45
N PHE A 183 -11.52 15.23 0.98
CA PHE A 183 -11.34 13.87 1.49
C PHE A 183 -10.99 13.84 2.99
N ARG A 184 -10.09 14.73 3.44
CA ARG A 184 -9.74 14.83 4.87
C ARG A 184 -10.93 15.23 5.72
N GLU A 185 -11.76 16.16 5.25
CA GLU A 185 -12.98 16.58 5.94
C GLU A 185 -13.94 15.40 6.12
N THR A 186 -14.30 14.70 5.04
CA THR A 186 -15.17 13.51 5.14
C THR A 186 -14.54 12.42 6.05
N ALA A 187 -13.22 12.22 5.99
CA ALA A 187 -12.54 11.28 6.87
C ALA A 187 -12.62 11.70 8.35
N ARG A 188 -12.48 12.99 8.66
CA ARG A 188 -12.62 13.53 10.03
C ARG A 188 -14.04 13.33 10.56
N GLU A 189 -15.07 13.51 9.73
CA GLU A 189 -16.46 13.23 10.11
C GLU A 189 -16.66 11.76 10.48
N VAL A 190 -16.17 10.84 9.64
CA VAL A 190 -16.27 9.38 9.91
C VAL A 190 -15.49 8.99 11.16
N VAL A 191 -14.29 9.55 11.36
CA VAL A 191 -13.50 9.37 12.59
C VAL A 191 -14.29 9.86 13.81
N GLY A 192 -14.99 11.00 13.69
CA GLY A 192 -15.80 11.61 14.74
C GLY A 192 -16.97 10.76 15.24
N ARG A 193 -17.43 9.77 14.45
CA ARG A 193 -18.48 8.81 14.84
C ARG A 193 -18.12 7.91 16.03
N SER A 194 -16.86 7.91 16.47
CA SER A 194 -16.42 7.19 17.69
C SER A 194 -15.43 8.02 18.51
N ALA A 195 -15.45 7.82 19.83
CA ALA A 195 -14.42 8.34 20.72
C ALA A 195 -13.13 7.50 20.67
N HIS A 196 -13.25 6.20 20.42
CA HIS A 196 -12.12 5.29 20.44
C HIS A 196 -11.14 5.63 19.30
N GLY A 197 -9.87 5.87 19.66
CA GLY A 197 -8.81 6.13 18.69
C GLY A 197 -8.89 7.45 17.93
N ARG A 198 -9.85 8.34 18.27
CA ARG A 198 -10.11 9.59 17.55
C ARG A 198 -8.88 10.50 17.42
N THR A 199 -8.19 10.75 18.53
CA THR A 199 -6.98 11.61 18.56
C THR A 199 -5.86 11.02 17.72
N ARG A 200 -5.69 9.69 17.72
CA ARG A 200 -4.69 9.01 16.89
C ARG A 200 -4.99 9.17 15.41
N ALA A 201 -6.26 8.98 15.05
CA ALA A 201 -6.71 9.13 13.67
C ALA A 201 -6.56 10.57 13.17
N GLN A 202 -6.92 11.57 13.99
CA GLN A 202 -6.73 12.99 13.67
C GLN A 202 -5.25 13.33 13.46
N ARG A 203 -4.35 12.79 14.32
CA ARG A 203 -2.90 12.97 14.15
C ARG A 203 -2.41 12.40 12.82
N ALA A 204 -2.86 11.19 12.43
CA ALA A 204 -2.50 10.58 11.16
C ALA A 204 -3.01 11.38 9.96
N LEU A 205 -4.30 11.78 9.98
CA LEU A 205 -4.92 12.60 8.92
C LEU A 205 -4.23 13.97 8.75
N ALA A 206 -3.79 14.58 9.85
CA ALA A 206 -3.07 15.86 9.84
C ALA A 206 -1.64 15.72 9.31
N PHE A 207 -0.96 14.61 9.62
CA PHE A 207 0.40 14.38 9.14
C PHE A 207 0.43 13.97 7.65
N ALA A 208 -0.56 13.20 7.21
CA ALA A 208 -0.59 12.58 5.89
C ALA A 208 -0.54 13.57 4.72
N ASP A 209 0.10 13.14 3.63
CA ASP A 209 0.37 13.88 2.41
C ASP A 209 0.32 12.95 1.19
N GLY A 210 -0.69 13.13 0.33
CA GLY A 210 -0.92 12.23 -0.81
C GLY A 210 0.10 12.31 -1.94
N ARG A 211 1.14 13.13 -1.79
CA ARG A 211 2.26 13.19 -2.74
C ARG A 211 3.30 12.10 -2.48
N ALA A 212 3.30 11.46 -1.31
CA ALA A 212 4.13 10.29 -1.06
C ALA A 212 3.66 9.14 -1.95
N GLN A 213 4.54 8.52 -2.71
CA GLN A 213 4.18 7.50 -3.71
C GLN A 213 4.30 6.08 -3.15
N LEU A 214 5.31 5.84 -2.30
CA LEU A 214 5.57 4.56 -1.68
C LEU A 214 5.46 4.61 -0.15
N PRO A 215 5.10 3.48 0.51
CA PRO A 215 5.09 3.42 1.98
C PRO A 215 6.45 3.79 2.60
N GLY A 216 7.56 3.49 1.92
CA GLY A 216 8.89 3.88 2.38
C GLY A 216 9.09 5.39 2.45
N GLU A 217 8.49 6.17 1.55
CA GLU A 217 8.52 7.65 1.60
C GLU A 217 7.72 8.17 2.80
N SER A 218 6.53 7.59 3.05
CA SER A 218 5.71 7.90 4.23
C SER A 218 6.46 7.62 5.54
N VAL A 219 7.11 6.45 5.64
CA VAL A 219 7.95 6.08 6.79
C VAL A 219 9.13 7.03 6.92
N SER A 220 9.82 7.34 5.81
CA SER A 220 10.95 8.27 5.80
C SER A 220 10.56 9.63 6.36
N ARG A 221 9.40 10.17 5.96
CA ARG A 221 8.88 11.44 6.49
C ARG A 221 8.63 11.42 7.99
N ILE A 222 8.10 10.32 8.52
CA ILE A 222 7.88 10.17 9.96
C ILE A 222 9.23 10.22 10.69
N LEU A 223 10.21 9.46 10.21
CA LEU A 223 11.55 9.42 10.80
C LEU A 223 12.30 10.76 10.66
N LEU A 224 12.15 11.46 9.54
CA LEU A 224 12.71 12.80 9.35
C LEU A 224 12.12 13.80 10.35
N ALA A 225 10.80 13.74 10.61
CA ALA A 225 10.18 14.57 11.63
C ALA A 225 10.68 14.21 13.05
N GLU A 226 10.88 12.92 13.34
CA GLU A 226 11.47 12.46 14.62
C GLU A 226 12.92 12.92 14.80
N LEU A 227 13.68 13.01 13.71
CA LEU A 227 15.05 13.53 13.69
C LEU A 227 15.12 15.06 13.83
N GLY A 228 14.00 15.77 13.79
CA GLY A 228 13.94 17.23 13.94
C GLY A 228 14.12 18.03 12.65
N PHE A 229 14.00 17.40 11.47
CA PHE A 229 13.91 18.14 10.22
C PHE A 229 12.58 18.90 10.13
N ALA A 230 12.58 20.02 9.43
CA ALA A 230 11.35 20.69 9.01
C ALA A 230 10.48 19.75 8.14
N ARG A 231 9.18 20.06 8.03
CA ARG A 231 8.25 19.26 7.21
C ARG A 231 8.79 19.16 5.78
N PRO A 232 9.12 17.95 5.27
CA PRO A 232 9.73 17.83 3.96
C PRO A 232 8.74 18.17 2.84
N SER A 233 9.24 18.84 1.80
CA SER A 233 8.56 18.97 0.52
C SER A 233 8.55 17.62 -0.19
N LEU A 234 7.49 17.29 -0.92
CA LEU A 234 7.37 16.01 -1.63
C LEU A 234 7.21 16.21 -3.12
N GLN A 235 7.75 15.26 -3.90
CA GLN A 235 7.70 15.27 -5.37
C GLN A 235 8.18 16.62 -5.93
N VAL A 236 9.37 17.04 -5.48
CA VAL A 236 9.95 18.34 -5.81
C VAL A 236 10.35 18.36 -7.28
N ARG A 237 9.72 19.27 -8.04
CA ARG A 237 10.01 19.49 -9.45
C ARG A 237 11.40 20.10 -9.62
N VAL A 238 12.20 19.48 -10.48
CA VAL A 238 13.49 19.98 -10.95
C VAL A 238 13.42 20.03 -12.46
N GLU A 239 13.70 21.21 -13.02
CA GLU A 239 13.75 21.39 -14.48
C GLU A 239 14.85 20.51 -15.07
N GLY A 240 14.44 19.57 -15.91
CA GLY A 240 15.29 18.64 -16.65
C GLY A 240 15.83 19.24 -17.96
N PRO A 241 16.70 18.50 -18.64
CA PRO A 241 17.21 18.92 -19.94
C PRO A 241 16.09 18.93 -20.98
N ARG A 242 16.10 19.92 -21.87
CA ARG A 242 15.17 20.05 -23.01
C ARG A 242 13.69 20.23 -22.60
N GLY A 243 13.43 20.78 -21.42
CA GLY A 243 12.08 21.12 -20.96
C GLY A 243 11.29 19.96 -20.34
N GLU A 244 11.92 18.78 -20.18
CA GLU A 244 11.38 17.69 -19.38
C GLU A 244 11.48 18.04 -17.88
N ASP A 245 10.56 17.56 -17.05
CA ASP A 245 10.63 17.73 -15.60
C ASP A 245 11.10 16.43 -14.92
N TYR A 246 12.01 16.56 -13.97
CA TYR A 246 12.34 15.51 -13.02
C TYR A 246 11.68 15.80 -11.66
N PHE A 247 11.36 14.73 -10.92
CA PHE A 247 10.73 14.85 -9.62
C PHE A 247 11.55 14.08 -8.60
N VAL A 248 11.97 14.75 -7.54
CA VAL A 248 12.68 14.15 -6.41
C VAL A 248 11.69 13.84 -5.30
N ASP A 249 11.77 12.66 -4.69
CA ASP A 249 10.78 12.22 -3.71
C ASP A 249 10.65 13.19 -2.54
N ILE A 250 11.77 13.58 -1.93
CA ILE A 250 11.83 14.36 -0.69
C ILE A 250 12.78 15.56 -0.83
N GLY A 251 12.27 16.76 -0.54
CA GLY A 251 13.04 17.99 -0.33
C GLY A 251 13.18 18.33 1.14
N LEU A 252 14.42 18.44 1.60
CA LEU A 252 14.82 18.94 2.92
C LEU A 252 15.33 20.37 2.77
N ASP A 253 14.40 21.32 2.71
CA ASP A 253 14.67 22.70 2.32
C ASP A 253 15.39 23.50 3.41
N ASP A 254 15.17 23.14 4.67
CA ASP A 254 15.84 23.70 5.86
C ASP A 254 17.36 23.44 5.87
N VAL A 255 17.82 22.41 5.18
CA VAL A 255 19.23 22.00 5.11
C VAL A 255 19.76 21.91 3.68
N ASN A 256 19.07 22.55 2.73
CA ASN A 256 19.41 22.60 1.31
C ASN A 256 19.78 21.23 0.70
N SER A 257 18.98 20.20 1.02
CA SER A 257 19.28 18.80 0.66
C SER A 257 18.09 18.07 0.06
N PHE A 258 18.37 16.98 -0.66
CA PHE A 258 17.39 16.09 -1.28
C PHE A 258 17.53 14.66 -0.77
N GLY A 259 16.42 13.94 -0.85
CA GLY A 259 16.33 12.54 -0.47
C GLY A 259 15.48 11.73 -1.45
N GLU A 260 15.91 10.51 -1.75
CA GLU A 260 15.11 9.53 -2.48
C GLU A 260 15.03 8.20 -1.74
N PHE A 261 13.81 7.66 -1.73
CA PHE A 261 13.58 6.33 -1.19
C PHE A 261 13.60 5.31 -2.33
N ASP A 262 14.62 4.46 -2.31
CA ASP A 262 14.75 3.36 -3.26
C ASP A 262 14.12 2.10 -2.66
N GLY A 263 12.91 1.78 -3.09
CA GLY A 263 12.32 0.48 -2.85
C GLY A 263 13.13 -0.60 -3.58
N GLU A 264 13.42 -1.72 -2.90
CA GLU A 264 14.27 -2.82 -3.43
C GLU A 264 13.75 -3.44 -4.75
N SER A 265 12.51 -3.17 -5.16
CA SER A 265 11.85 -3.84 -6.29
C SER A 265 11.85 -3.07 -7.62
N LYS A 266 12.47 -1.89 -7.74
CA LYS A 266 12.42 -1.13 -9.01
C LYS A 266 13.25 -1.75 -10.17
N TYR A 267 14.18 -2.67 -9.90
CA TYR A 267 15.13 -3.16 -10.93
C TYR A 267 14.75 -4.51 -11.56
N THR A 268 13.90 -5.30 -10.92
CA THR A 268 13.51 -6.65 -11.38
C THR A 268 12.23 -6.67 -12.21
N ASP A 269 11.53 -5.54 -12.30
CA ASP A 269 10.22 -5.48 -12.96
C ASP A 269 10.38 -5.18 -14.46
N GLU A 270 10.29 -6.22 -15.30
CA GLU A 270 10.33 -6.10 -16.77
C GLU A 270 9.25 -5.14 -17.29
N ALA A 271 8.10 -5.06 -16.62
CA ALA A 271 7.01 -4.17 -16.97
C ALA A 271 7.39 -2.68 -16.83
N LEU A 272 8.28 -2.33 -15.89
CA LEU A 272 8.74 -0.95 -15.68
C LEU A 272 9.76 -0.50 -16.72
N ARG A 273 10.40 -1.43 -17.43
CA ARG A 273 11.44 -1.08 -18.41
C ARG A 273 10.86 -0.45 -19.68
N SER A 274 9.56 -0.55 -19.94
CA SER A 274 8.90 0.04 -21.11
C SER A 274 9.63 -0.29 -22.43
N GLY A 275 10.11 -1.54 -22.58
CA GLY A 275 10.90 -2.01 -23.73
C GLY A 275 12.39 -1.65 -23.72
N ARG A 276 12.89 -1.00 -22.66
CA ARG A 276 14.31 -0.67 -22.49
C ARG A 276 15.08 -1.83 -21.86
N THR A 277 16.38 -1.89 -22.11
CA THR A 277 17.25 -2.82 -21.38
C THR A 277 17.53 -2.31 -19.96
N VAL A 278 18.02 -3.20 -19.08
CA VAL A 278 18.44 -2.82 -17.72
C VAL A 278 19.50 -1.72 -17.77
N GLU A 279 20.46 -1.85 -18.69
CA GLU A 279 21.56 -0.91 -18.87
C GLU A 279 21.03 0.49 -19.26
N GLN A 280 20.04 0.55 -20.15
CA GLN A 280 19.42 1.82 -20.56
C GLN A 280 18.68 2.50 -19.40
N VAL A 281 17.98 1.73 -18.56
CA VAL A 281 17.29 2.26 -17.38
C VAL A 281 18.31 2.81 -16.36
N LEU A 282 19.37 2.05 -16.07
CA LEU A 282 20.43 2.47 -15.16
C LEU A 282 21.17 3.72 -15.66
N LEU A 283 21.47 3.79 -16.96
CA LEU A 283 22.12 4.95 -17.57
C LEU A 283 21.24 6.20 -17.49
N ALA A 284 19.94 6.06 -17.80
CA ALA A 284 19.00 7.18 -17.71
C ALA A 284 18.86 7.67 -16.25
N GLU A 285 18.80 6.76 -15.29
CA GLU A 285 18.73 7.10 -13.86
C GLU A 285 19.99 7.84 -13.38
N LYS A 286 21.17 7.38 -13.82
CA LYS A 286 22.43 8.07 -13.54
C LYS A 286 22.44 9.49 -14.14
N GLN A 287 22.07 9.63 -15.40
CA GLN A 287 22.03 10.95 -16.07
C GLN A 287 21.04 11.91 -15.40
N ARG A 288 19.88 11.39 -14.97
CA ARG A 288 18.89 12.14 -14.19
C ARG A 288 19.50 12.65 -12.89
N GLU A 289 20.16 11.78 -12.13
CA GLU A 289 20.78 12.15 -10.86
C GLU A 289 21.92 13.17 -11.06
N ASP A 290 22.81 12.95 -12.02
CA ASP A 290 23.90 13.86 -12.36
C ASP A 290 23.36 15.26 -12.73
N TRP A 291 22.27 15.31 -13.51
CA TRP A 291 21.58 16.55 -13.86
C TRP A 291 21.01 17.25 -12.62
N ILE A 292 20.26 16.53 -11.78
CA ILE A 292 19.65 17.11 -10.57
C ILE A 292 20.73 17.68 -9.65
N ARG A 293 21.80 16.93 -9.39
CA ARG A 293 22.92 17.37 -8.56
C ARG A 293 23.60 18.59 -9.17
N GLY A 294 23.95 18.55 -10.46
CA GLY A 294 24.61 19.65 -11.16
C GLY A 294 23.77 20.93 -11.25
N ARG A 295 22.46 20.80 -11.48
CA ARG A 295 21.57 21.95 -11.67
C ARG A 295 21.16 22.62 -10.36
N THR A 296 21.02 21.84 -9.29
CA THR A 296 20.50 22.32 -7.99
C THR A 296 21.59 22.60 -6.97
N GLN A 297 22.77 21.97 -7.11
CA GLN A 297 23.89 22.07 -6.17
C GLN A 297 23.49 21.71 -4.71
N ARG A 298 22.41 20.93 -4.54
CA ARG A 298 21.93 20.43 -3.24
C ARG A 298 22.60 19.11 -2.90
N ARG A 299 22.83 18.86 -1.61
CA ARG A 299 23.28 17.53 -1.15
C ARG A 299 22.18 16.51 -1.47
N PHE A 300 22.56 15.28 -1.77
CA PHE A 300 21.63 14.25 -2.23
C PHE A 300 21.93 12.92 -1.55
N ALA A 301 20.94 12.35 -0.87
CA ALA A 301 21.04 11.04 -0.23
C ALA A 301 19.97 10.08 -0.76
N ARG A 302 20.38 8.82 -0.95
CA ARG A 302 19.48 7.71 -1.29
C ARG A 302 19.47 6.70 -0.16
N TRP A 303 18.30 6.13 0.11
CA TRP A 303 18.17 5.09 1.12
C TRP A 303 17.05 4.09 0.79
N GLY A 304 17.29 2.82 1.10
CA GLY A 304 16.26 1.78 1.07
C GLY A 304 15.74 1.36 2.45
N TRP A 305 14.97 0.28 2.48
CA TRP A 305 14.32 -0.28 3.67
C TRP A 305 15.25 -0.48 4.88
N ALA A 306 16.49 -0.94 4.64
CA ALA A 306 17.47 -1.17 5.69
C ALA A 306 17.81 0.09 6.52
N HIS A 307 17.67 1.29 5.94
CA HIS A 307 17.98 2.55 6.60
C HIS A 307 16.77 3.17 7.30
N ILE A 308 15.54 2.70 7.05
CA ILE A 308 14.32 3.27 7.64
C ILE A 308 13.67 2.35 8.68
N ARG A 309 14.48 1.48 9.31
CA ARG A 309 14.03 0.66 10.44
C ARG A 309 13.86 1.47 11.73
N SER A 310 14.57 2.60 11.84
CA SER A 310 14.50 3.52 12.98
C SER A 310 15.02 4.91 12.59
N ALA A 311 14.67 5.94 13.37
CA ALA A 311 15.23 7.29 13.20
C ALA A 311 16.76 7.28 13.29
N ARG A 312 17.34 6.43 14.15
CA ARG A 312 18.79 6.25 14.27
C ARG A 312 19.42 5.76 12.97
N ASP A 313 18.85 4.73 12.34
CA ASP A 313 19.38 4.17 11.09
C ASP A 313 19.33 5.20 9.96
N LEU A 314 18.22 5.95 9.85
CA LEU A 314 18.07 6.98 8.83
C LEU A 314 19.00 8.16 9.11
N GLY A 315 19.10 8.59 10.37
CA GLY A 315 20.00 9.66 10.79
C GLY A 315 21.46 9.33 10.50
N ALA A 316 21.91 8.11 10.82
CA ALA A 316 23.27 7.65 10.50
C ALA A 316 23.53 7.68 8.99
N ARG A 317 22.55 7.26 8.18
CA ARG A 317 22.62 7.33 6.72
C ARG A 317 22.73 8.79 6.25
N LEU A 318 21.89 9.71 6.73
CA LEU A 318 21.91 11.11 6.31
C LEU A 318 23.22 11.81 6.71
N ILE A 319 23.73 11.55 7.91
CA ILE A 319 25.00 12.09 8.41
C ILE A 319 26.17 11.72 7.47
N SER A 320 26.20 10.50 6.91
CA SER A 320 27.28 10.11 5.98
C SER A 320 27.29 10.92 4.67
N PHE A 321 26.20 11.62 4.35
CA PHE A 321 26.11 12.55 3.22
C PHE A 321 26.20 14.03 3.66
N GLY A 322 26.54 14.29 4.94
CA GLY A 322 26.58 15.62 5.50
C GLY A 322 25.21 16.28 5.64
N ILE A 323 24.13 15.49 5.74
CA ILE A 323 22.77 15.99 5.92
C ILE A 323 22.39 15.78 7.40
N VAL A 324 22.22 16.88 8.12
CA VAL A 324 21.91 16.89 9.55
C VAL A 324 20.80 17.90 9.82
N PRO A 325 19.89 17.63 10.77
CA PRO A 325 18.81 18.57 11.10
C PRO A 325 19.36 19.91 11.58
N PRO A 326 18.62 21.02 11.40
CA PRO A 326 18.99 22.31 11.96
C PRO A 326 19.06 22.21 13.49
N ARG A 327 20.04 22.92 14.08
CA ARG A 327 20.20 22.99 15.54
C ARG A 327 19.11 23.83 16.19
#